data_AF-A0AA50H4L9-F1
#
_entry.id   AF-A0AA50H4L9-F1
#
_cell.length_a   1.000
_cell.length_b   1.000
_cell.length_c   1.000
_cell.angle_alpha   90.00
_cell.angle_beta   90.00
_cell.angle_gamma   90.00
#
_symmetry.space_group_name_H-M   'P 1'
#
loop_
_entity.id
_entity.type
_entity.pdbx_description
1 polymer ?
#
loop_
_entity_poly.entity_id
_entity_poly.type
_entity_poly.pdbx_seq_one_letter_code
_entity_poly.pdbx_strand_id
1 'polypeptide(L)'
;MQSVDIDAAARRLNASYRLVEREEIYDSGFRLPNARDLLKYARVSVTLADRVRLLGLLDQEGSLPMSDCLGAIRNTEPVAAIASMILHRFIDVELDEAILGPETMVRRIRG
;
A
#
# COMPACT_ATOMS: atom_id res chain seq x y z
N MET A 1 13.62 27.89 11.35
CA MET A 1 15.06 27.78 11.68
C MET A 1 15.56 26.32 11.71
N GLN A 2 14.74 25.30 12.02
CA GLN A 2 15.18 23.89 12.03
C GLN A 2 15.30 23.20 10.65
N SER A 3 14.51 23.59 9.64
CA SER A 3 14.51 22.91 8.31
C SER A 3 15.78 23.16 7.49
N VAL A 4 16.42 24.32 7.63
CA VAL A 4 17.64 24.70 6.89
C VAL A 4 18.84 23.83 7.29
N ASP A 5 18.91 23.41 8.54
CA ASP A 5 19.99 22.55 9.05
C ASP A 5 19.84 21.10 8.56
N ILE A 6 18.61 20.58 8.53
CA ILE A 6 18.32 19.23 8.04
C ILE A 6 18.59 19.11 6.53
N ASP A 7 18.22 20.12 5.73
CA ASP A 7 18.52 20.12 4.29
C ASP A 7 20.03 20.14 4.01
N ALA A 8 20.78 20.97 4.75
CA ALA A 8 22.23 21.00 4.65
C ALA A 8 22.88 19.65 5.04
N ALA A 9 22.37 19.00 6.10
CA ALA A 9 22.82 17.68 6.52
C ALA A 9 22.52 16.60 5.48
N ALA A 10 21.32 16.61 4.88
CA ALA A 10 20.94 15.67 3.83
C ALA A 10 21.84 15.79 2.60
N ARG A 11 22.13 17.03 2.15
CA ARG A 11 23.03 17.27 1.01
C ARG A 11 24.44 16.74 1.24
N ARG A 12 24.98 16.83 2.46
CA ARG A 12 26.29 16.25 2.80
C ARG A 12 26.31 14.72 2.67
N LEU A 13 25.16 14.07 2.79
CA LEU A 13 24.99 12.63 2.63
C LEU A 13 24.56 12.22 1.21
N ASN A 14 24.56 13.15 0.24
CA ASN A 14 23.97 12.95 -1.10
C ASN A 14 22.50 12.52 -1.06
N ALA A 15 21.76 12.99 -0.05
CA ALA A 15 20.33 12.77 0.11
C ALA A 15 19.54 14.07 -0.12
N SER A 16 18.26 13.94 -0.45
CA SER A 16 17.32 15.06 -0.54
C SER A 16 16.43 15.12 0.70
N TYR A 17 16.33 16.29 1.31
CA TYR A 17 15.33 16.56 2.33
C TYR A 17 14.10 17.22 1.71
N ARG A 18 12.92 16.75 2.09
CA ARG A 18 11.65 17.41 1.79
C ARG A 18 10.85 17.52 3.07
N LEU A 19 10.49 18.74 3.44
CA LEU A 19 9.47 18.96 4.47
C LEU A 19 8.11 18.68 3.81
N VAL A 20 7.32 17.81 4.45
CA VAL A 20 5.95 17.51 4.04
C VAL A 20 5.04 18.35 4.92
N GLU A 21 4.28 19.26 4.31
CA GLU A 21 3.40 20.16 5.04
C GLU A 21 2.21 19.41 5.64
N ARG A 22 1.64 19.95 6.72
CA ARG A 22 0.51 19.31 7.41
C ARG A 22 -0.68 19.14 6.48
N GLU A 23 -0.95 20.13 5.64
CA GLU A 23 -2.04 20.13 4.68
C GLU A 23 -1.87 19.01 3.64
N GLU A 24 -0.64 18.71 3.22
CA GLU A 24 -0.32 17.58 2.32
C GLU A 24 -0.63 16.24 2.98
N ILE A 25 -0.44 16.15 4.30
CA ILE A 25 -0.64 14.91 5.06
C ILE A 25 -2.12 14.69 5.44
N TYR A 26 -2.82 15.73 5.88
CA TYR A 26 -4.12 15.59 6.53
C TYR A 26 -5.30 16.07 5.68
N ASP A 27 -5.12 17.12 4.88
CA ASP A 27 -6.25 17.84 4.26
C ASP A 27 -6.38 17.58 2.76
N SER A 28 -5.25 17.29 2.07
CA SER A 28 -5.19 17.17 0.61
C SER A 28 -4.62 15.84 0.10
N GLY A 29 -4.03 15.02 0.97
CA GLY A 29 -3.39 13.76 0.60
C GLY A 29 -4.26 12.52 0.88
N PHE A 30 -4.06 11.47 0.08
CA PHE A 30 -4.77 10.20 0.23
C PHE A 30 -4.01 9.16 1.05
N ARG A 31 -2.68 9.28 1.15
CA ARG A 31 -1.81 8.29 1.77
C ARG A 31 -2.11 8.06 3.25
N LEU A 32 -2.35 9.10 4.04
CA LEU A 32 -2.64 8.95 5.46
C LEU A 32 -4.00 8.27 5.71
N PRO A 33 -5.11 8.69 5.09
CA PRO A 33 -6.38 7.96 5.15
C PRO A 33 -6.22 6.49 4.76
N ASN A 34 -5.61 6.21 3.60
CA ASN A 34 -5.39 4.85 3.12
C ASN A 34 -4.56 4.02 4.11
N ALA A 35 -3.48 4.58 4.64
CA ALA A 35 -2.65 3.90 5.65
C ALA A 35 -3.43 3.59 6.93
N ARG A 36 -4.25 4.52 7.41
CA ARG A 36 -5.10 4.31 8.60
C ARG A 36 -6.12 3.20 8.38
N ASP A 37 -6.71 3.12 7.19
CA ASP A 37 -7.64 2.06 6.83
C ASP A 37 -6.95 0.70 6.75
N LEU A 38 -5.80 0.63 6.08
CA LEU A 38 -5.01 -0.60 5.99
C LEU A 38 -4.60 -1.11 7.39
N LEU A 39 -4.11 -0.22 8.28
CA LEU A 39 -3.63 -0.58 9.61
C LEU A 39 -4.69 -1.28 10.49
N LYS A 40 -5.99 -1.12 10.21
CA LYS A 40 -7.07 -1.86 10.88
C LYS A 40 -6.93 -3.37 10.71
N TYR A 41 -6.27 -3.81 9.64
CA TYR A 41 -6.12 -5.20 9.25
C TYR A 41 -4.73 -5.79 9.57
N ALA A 42 -3.87 -5.07 10.30
CA ALA A 42 -2.50 -5.49 10.58
C ALA A 42 -2.36 -6.84 11.32
N ARG A 43 -3.42 -7.27 12.03
CA ARG A 43 -3.43 -8.55 12.77
C ARG A 43 -4.13 -9.68 12.00
N VAL A 44 -4.61 -9.42 10.79
CA VAL A 44 -5.31 -10.43 9.99
C VAL A 44 -4.29 -11.40 9.40
N SER A 45 -4.44 -12.68 9.72
CA SER A 45 -3.68 -13.76 9.11
C SER A 45 -4.39 -14.25 7.86
N VAL A 46 -3.74 -14.09 6.70
CA VAL A 46 -4.25 -14.60 5.42
C VAL A 46 -3.86 -16.05 5.26
N THR A 47 -4.81 -16.90 4.87
CA THR A 47 -4.53 -18.32 4.68
C THR A 47 -3.47 -18.52 3.59
N LEU A 48 -2.66 -19.58 3.73
CA LEU A 48 -1.68 -19.94 2.69
C LEU A 48 -2.37 -20.15 1.33
N ALA A 49 -3.55 -20.79 1.33
CA ALA A 49 -4.30 -21.05 0.12
C ALA A 49 -4.73 -19.77 -0.59
N ASP A 50 -5.27 -18.77 0.13
CA ASP A 50 -5.67 -17.50 -0.47
C ASP A 50 -4.45 -16.70 -0.97
N ARG A 51 -3.37 -16.68 -0.18
CA ARG A 51 -2.11 -16.03 -0.59
C ARG A 51 -1.54 -16.63 -1.87
N VAL A 52 -1.46 -17.96 -1.97
CA VAL A 52 -0.95 -18.65 -3.16
C VAL A 52 -1.84 -18.40 -4.38
N ARG A 53 -3.17 -18.43 -4.22
CA ARG A 53 -4.08 -18.14 -5.33
C ARG A 53 -3.93 -16.73 -5.87
N LEU A 54 -3.94 -15.72 -4.99
CA LEU A 54 -3.83 -14.33 -5.43
C LEU A 54 -2.48 -14.04 -6.08
N LEU A 55 -1.38 -14.52 -5.48
CA LEU A 55 -0.05 -14.31 -6.06
C LEU A 55 0.11 -15.03 -7.40
N GLY A 56 -0.46 -16.22 -7.56
CA GLY A 56 -0.47 -16.95 -8.83
C GLY A 56 -1.32 -16.25 -9.90
N LEU A 57 -2.46 -15.68 -9.53
CA LEU A 57 -3.30 -14.87 -10.43
C LEU A 57 -2.53 -13.63 -10.93
N LEU A 58 -1.89 -12.90 -10.02
CA LEU A 58 -1.07 -11.72 -10.37
C LEU A 58 0.19 -12.08 -11.17
N ASP A 59 0.73 -13.30 -11.03
CA ASP A 59 1.81 -13.76 -11.91
C ASP A 59 1.36 -13.98 -13.35
N GLN A 60 0.10 -14.42 -13.54
CA GLN A 60 -0.46 -14.70 -14.85
C GLN A 60 -0.91 -13.41 -15.55
N GLU A 61 -1.62 -12.55 -14.85
CA GLU A 61 -2.26 -11.36 -15.42
C GLU A 61 -1.41 -10.08 -15.26
N GLY A 62 -0.42 -10.08 -14.36
CA GLY A 62 0.37 -8.91 -14.02
C GLY A 62 -0.31 -8.04 -12.96
N SER A 63 -0.81 -6.89 -13.35
CA SER A 63 -1.56 -5.98 -12.46
C SER A 63 -3.05 -6.12 -12.71
N LEU A 64 -3.84 -6.19 -11.64
CA LEU A 64 -5.30 -6.33 -11.72
C LEU A 64 -6.01 -5.31 -10.83
N PRO A 65 -7.24 -4.89 -11.18
CA PRO A 65 -8.11 -4.15 -10.26
C PRO A 65 -8.30 -4.89 -8.93
N MET A 66 -8.49 -4.13 -7.85
CA MET A 66 -8.74 -4.67 -6.52
C MET A 66 -10.00 -5.55 -6.50
N SER A 67 -11.05 -5.19 -7.25
CA SER A 67 -12.27 -5.98 -7.41
C SER A 67 -12.00 -7.42 -7.88
N ASP A 68 -11.15 -7.59 -8.89
CA ASP A 68 -10.77 -8.91 -9.40
C ASP A 68 -9.95 -9.70 -8.38
N CYS A 69 -9.06 -9.02 -7.64
CA CYS A 69 -8.27 -9.63 -6.59
C CYS A 69 -9.13 -10.14 -5.42
N LEU A 70 -10.20 -9.42 -5.06
CA LEU A 70 -11.14 -9.85 -4.02
C LEU A 70 -11.80 -11.19 -4.39
N GLY A 71 -12.11 -11.41 -5.67
CA GLY A 71 -12.67 -12.67 -6.17
C GLY A 71 -11.74 -13.89 -6.04
N ALA A 72 -10.42 -13.68 -5.89
CA ALA A 72 -9.45 -14.75 -5.70
C ALA A 72 -9.43 -15.31 -4.25
N ILE A 73 -9.92 -14.53 -3.29
CA ILE A 73 -9.94 -14.87 -1.87
C ILE A 73 -11.15 -15.76 -1.56
N ARG A 74 -10.95 -16.86 -0.83
CA ARG A 74 -12.03 -17.81 -0.50
C ARG A 74 -12.21 -18.11 0.98
N ASN A 75 -11.17 -17.98 1.81
CA ASN A 75 -11.22 -18.43 3.21
C ASN A 75 -11.12 -17.28 4.21
N THR A 76 -10.30 -16.26 3.93
CA THR A 76 -10.24 -15.02 4.72
C THR A 76 -11.31 -14.03 4.21
N GLU A 77 -11.79 -13.10 5.05
CA GLU A 77 -12.63 -12.00 4.56
C GLU A 77 -11.87 -11.23 3.46
N PRO A 78 -12.43 -11.05 2.25
CA PRO A 78 -11.67 -10.58 1.09
C PRO A 78 -10.95 -9.24 1.29
N VAL A 79 -11.62 -8.23 1.84
CA VAL A 79 -11.02 -6.90 2.02
C VAL A 79 -9.89 -6.98 3.04
N ALA A 80 -10.11 -7.66 4.16
CA ALA A 80 -9.12 -7.90 5.20
C ALA A 80 -7.89 -8.67 4.66
N ALA A 81 -8.11 -9.63 3.77
CA ALA A 81 -7.02 -10.38 3.14
C ALA A 81 -6.15 -9.48 2.26
N ILE A 82 -6.76 -8.72 1.36
CA ILE A 82 -6.05 -7.79 0.47
C ILE A 82 -5.31 -6.73 1.30
N ALA A 83 -5.96 -6.10 2.26
CA ALA A 83 -5.35 -5.08 3.12
C ALA A 83 -4.15 -5.63 3.91
N SER A 84 -4.28 -6.84 4.48
CA SER A 84 -3.17 -7.50 5.16
C SER A 84 -2.02 -7.84 4.21
N MET A 85 -2.30 -8.27 2.98
CA MET A 85 -1.27 -8.57 1.99
C MET A 85 -0.54 -7.32 1.49
N ILE A 86 -1.21 -6.16 1.40
CA ILE A 86 -0.57 -4.85 1.13
C ILE A 86 0.37 -4.49 2.30
N LEU A 87 -0.12 -4.53 3.54
CA LEU A 87 0.66 -4.20 4.74
C LEU A 87 1.92 -5.06 4.88
N HIS A 88 1.82 -6.35 4.60
CA HIS A 88 2.93 -7.30 4.69
C HIS A 88 3.77 -7.36 3.40
N ARG A 89 3.55 -6.44 2.46
CA ARG A 89 4.33 -6.26 1.24
C ARG A 89 4.38 -7.50 0.32
N PHE A 90 3.31 -8.28 0.27
CA PHE A 90 3.15 -9.32 -0.76
C PHE A 90 2.70 -8.71 -2.09
N ILE A 91 1.89 -7.66 -2.00
CA ILE A 91 1.31 -6.92 -3.12
C ILE A 91 1.46 -5.42 -2.87
N ASP A 92 1.41 -4.62 -3.93
CA ASP A 92 1.56 -3.17 -3.90
C ASP A 92 0.38 -2.49 -4.58
N VAL A 93 0.10 -1.26 -4.13
CA VAL A 93 -0.94 -0.36 -4.64
C VAL A 93 -0.43 1.07 -4.57
N GLU A 94 -0.94 1.96 -5.42
CA GLU A 94 -0.70 3.40 -5.28
C GLU A 94 -1.52 3.96 -4.11
N LEU A 95 -0.88 4.72 -3.22
CA LEU A 95 -1.48 5.26 -2.01
C LEU A 95 -1.66 6.78 -2.07
N ASP A 96 -0.98 7.47 -3.00
CA ASP A 96 -0.94 8.93 -3.10
C ASP A 96 -1.94 9.51 -4.10
N GLU A 97 -2.48 8.72 -5.03
CA GLU A 97 -3.29 9.24 -6.14
C GLU A 97 -4.80 9.31 -5.83
N ALA A 98 -5.33 8.37 -5.05
CA ALA A 98 -6.75 8.30 -4.71
C ALA A 98 -6.98 7.47 -3.44
N ILE A 99 -8.21 7.56 -2.89
CA ILE A 99 -8.68 6.59 -1.88
C ILE A 99 -8.71 5.20 -2.50
N LEU A 100 -8.24 4.20 -1.74
CA LEU A 100 -8.28 2.80 -2.16
C LEU A 100 -9.72 2.36 -2.45
N GLY A 101 -9.91 1.75 -3.62
CA GLY A 101 -11.21 1.31 -4.08
C GLY A 101 -11.14 0.16 -5.08
N PRO A 102 -12.29 -0.27 -5.63
CA PRO A 102 -12.39 -1.42 -6.52
C PRO A 102 -11.47 -1.33 -7.75
N GLU A 103 -11.29 -0.13 -8.30
CA GLU A 103 -10.47 0.14 -9.48
C GLU A 103 -8.99 0.34 -9.16
N THR A 104 -8.59 0.34 -7.88
CA THR A 104 -7.17 0.47 -7.52
C THR A 104 -6.40 -0.73 -8.08
N MET A 105 -5.38 -0.44 -8.88
CA MET A 105 -4.52 -1.47 -9.45
C MET A 105 -3.64 -2.09 -8.37
N VAL A 106 -3.74 -3.42 -8.26
CA VAL A 106 -2.94 -4.27 -7.39
C VAL A 106 -1.91 -4.98 -8.25
N ARG A 107 -0.66 -4.97 -7.79
CA ARG A 107 0.44 -5.71 -8.43
C ARG A 107 1.21 -6.54 -7.42
N ARG A 108 1.81 -7.63 -7.87
CA ARG A 108 2.71 -8.40 -7.00
C ARG A 108 4.02 -7.65 -6.75
N ILE A 109 4.50 -7.68 -5.51
CA ILE A 109 5.87 -7.25 -5.20
C ILE A 109 6.81 -8.40 -5.58
N ARG A 110 7.73 -8.13 -6.50
CA ARG A 110 8.86 -9.00 -6.83
C ARG A 110 10.08 -8.46 -6.08
N GLY A 111 10.75 -9.34 -5.33
CA GLY A 111 12.01 -9.03 -4.65
C GLY A 111 13.16 -8.84 -5.62
#